data_AF-A0A7C6L8S7-F1
#
_entry.id   AF-A0A7C6L8S7-F1
#
_cell.length_a   1.000
_cell.length_b   1.000
_cell.length_c   1.000
_cell.angle_alpha   90.00
_cell.angle_beta   90.00
_cell.angle_gamma   90.00
#
_symmetry.space_group_name_H-M   'P 1'
#
loop_
_entity.id
_entity.type
_entity.pdbx_description
1 polymer ?
#
loop_
_entity_poly.entity_id
_entity_poly.type
_entity_poly.pdbx_seq_one_letter_code
_entity_poly.pdbx_strand_id
1 'polypeptide(L)'
;MEALLKQLLEGQRQLVDRFNQSEANMATMQQNMVTLQQNMVTMQQNMVTLQQNMANMQQTIATIQETITLMQANMATKDDIANMATKDDLARMATKDDIANMATKDDIAKLDVKIENLNTKVENLDVRVNNLDARVEKLDTKIDAVKDELKADIAQLDAKVEHYANIQQQDVYHLLRLMNNKLDDLYENIKSVAEITGDHEMRIRTL
;
A
#
# COMPACT_ATOMS: atom_id res chain seq x y z
N MET A 1 -116.50 89.79 53.33
CA MET A 1 -115.06 90.16 53.31
C MET A 1 -114.19 89.01 53.85
N GLU A 2 -114.58 88.36 54.95
CA GLU A 2 -113.82 87.28 55.61
C GLU A 2 -113.68 85.96 54.80
N ALA A 3 -114.73 85.53 54.09
CA ALA A 3 -114.70 84.32 53.25
C ALA A 3 -113.75 84.46 52.03
N LEU A 4 -113.71 85.65 51.44
CA LEU A 4 -112.76 85.98 50.36
C LEU A 4 -111.31 85.96 50.87
N LEU A 5 -111.08 86.38 52.12
CA LEU A 5 -109.75 86.38 52.75
C LEU A 5 -109.25 84.95 53.02
N LYS A 6 -110.13 84.04 53.46
CA LYS A 6 -109.80 82.60 53.62
C LYS A 6 -109.50 81.91 52.28
N GLN A 7 -110.28 82.19 51.23
CA GLN A 7 -110.00 81.68 49.89
C GLN A 7 -108.66 82.21 49.35
N LEU A 8 -108.34 83.47 49.61
CA LEU A 8 -107.05 84.05 49.23
C LEU A 8 -105.88 83.38 49.96
N LEU A 9 -105.98 83.18 51.28
CA LEU A 9 -104.95 82.51 52.09
C LEU A 9 -104.73 81.05 51.67
N GLU A 10 -105.81 80.32 51.35
CA GLU A 10 -105.73 78.95 50.86
C GLU A 10 -105.11 78.89 49.44
N GLY A 11 -105.47 79.82 48.56
CA GLY A 11 -104.84 79.96 47.25
C GLY A 11 -103.34 80.28 47.36
N GLN A 12 -102.95 81.11 48.32
CA GLN A 12 -101.53 81.40 48.62
C GLN A 12 -100.78 80.15 49.13
N ARG A 13 -101.38 79.36 50.00
CA ARG A 13 -100.78 78.11 50.50
C ARG A 13 -100.57 77.08 49.38
N GLN A 14 -101.59 76.88 48.54
CA GLN A 14 -101.48 75.97 47.39
C GLN A 14 -100.44 76.45 46.38
N LEU A 15 -100.27 77.76 46.21
CA LEU A 15 -99.19 78.35 45.43
C LEU A 15 -97.81 78.02 46.03
N VAL A 16 -97.65 78.13 47.35
CA VAL A 16 -96.41 77.75 48.06
C VAL A 16 -96.11 76.26 47.94
N ASP A 17 -97.10 75.39 48.11
CA ASP A 17 -96.92 73.93 47.99
C ASP A 17 -96.54 73.53 46.56
N ARG A 18 -97.17 74.14 45.54
CA ARG A 18 -96.78 73.97 44.14
C ARG A 18 -95.38 74.50 43.84
N PHE A 19 -94.98 75.61 44.47
CA PHE A 19 -93.63 76.16 44.34
C PHE A 19 -92.60 75.20 44.93
N ASN A 20 -92.82 74.70 46.14
CA ASN A 20 -91.97 73.72 46.80
C ASN A 20 -91.86 72.42 45.99
N GLN A 21 -92.97 71.94 45.41
CA GLN A 21 -92.95 70.76 44.54
C GLN A 21 -92.17 71.04 43.25
N SER A 22 -92.28 72.25 42.69
CA SER A 22 -91.48 72.66 41.53
C SER A 22 -89.99 72.71 41.86
N GLU A 23 -89.62 73.18 43.05
CA GLU A 23 -88.25 73.19 43.54
C GLU A 23 -87.71 71.76 43.71
N ALA A 24 -88.49 70.86 44.31
CA ALA A 24 -88.13 69.44 44.44
C ALA A 24 -87.99 68.73 43.08
N ASN A 25 -88.87 69.02 42.14
CA ASN A 25 -88.77 68.52 40.76
C ASN A 25 -87.53 69.07 40.06
N MET A 26 -87.21 70.34 40.27
CA MET A 26 -86.00 70.97 39.74
C MET A 26 -84.74 70.34 40.33
N ALA A 27 -84.69 70.09 41.63
CA ALA A 27 -83.59 69.40 42.30
C ALA A 27 -83.41 67.96 41.76
N THR A 28 -84.52 67.23 41.56
CA THR A 28 -84.50 65.88 40.96
C THR A 28 -83.96 65.91 39.53
N MET A 29 -84.37 66.91 38.74
CA MET A 29 -83.89 67.10 37.38
C MET A 29 -82.40 67.45 37.34
N GLN A 30 -81.92 68.28 38.27
CA GLN A 30 -80.49 68.58 38.43
C GLN A 30 -79.70 67.31 38.76
N GLN A 31 -80.20 66.46 39.66
CA GLN A 31 -79.54 65.20 40.01
C GLN A 31 -79.49 64.21 38.84
N ASN A 32 -80.58 64.09 38.07
CA ASN A 32 -80.61 63.28 36.86
C ASN A 32 -79.62 63.80 35.81
N MET A 33 -79.51 65.12 35.67
CA MET A 33 -78.54 65.77 34.77
C MET A 33 -77.10 65.46 35.20
N VAL A 34 -76.79 65.54 36.49
CA VAL A 34 -75.48 65.16 37.04
C VAL A 34 -75.19 63.68 36.80
N THR A 35 -76.17 62.81 37.01
CA THR A 35 -76.01 61.35 36.79
C THR A 35 -75.76 61.03 35.32
N LEU A 36 -76.47 61.68 34.40
CA LEU A 36 -76.24 61.56 32.96
C LEU A 36 -74.84 62.04 32.58
N GLN A 37 -74.36 63.14 33.16
CA GLN A 37 -72.99 63.62 32.96
C GLN A 37 -71.95 62.60 33.42
N GLN A 38 -72.14 61.96 34.59
CA GLN A 38 -71.25 60.92 35.08
C GLN A 38 -71.24 59.67 34.18
N ASN A 39 -72.40 59.24 33.69
CA ASN A 39 -72.50 58.14 32.75
C ASN A 39 -71.79 58.48 31.42
N MET A 40 -71.94 59.71 30.92
CA MET A 40 -71.22 60.17 29.73
C MET A 40 -69.70 60.15 29.95
N VAL A 41 -69.22 60.64 31.10
CA VAL A 41 -67.79 60.58 31.44
C VAL A 41 -67.30 59.13 31.53
N THR A 42 -68.08 58.23 32.15
CA THR A 42 -67.72 56.81 32.25
C THR A 42 -67.66 56.14 30.88
N MET A 43 -68.62 56.44 29.99
CA MET A 43 -68.59 55.93 28.61
C MET A 43 -67.40 56.46 27.83
N GLN A 44 -67.03 57.73 28.02
CA GLN A 44 -65.81 58.32 27.43
C GLN A 44 -64.56 57.58 27.93
N GLN A 45 -64.46 57.29 29.23
CA GLN A 45 -63.35 56.51 29.80
C GLN A 45 -63.28 55.11 29.21
N ASN A 46 -64.41 54.38 29.14
CA ASN A 46 -64.46 53.05 28.53
C ASN A 46 -64.04 53.08 27.05
N MET A 47 -64.46 54.11 26.31
CA MET A 47 -64.07 54.30 24.91
C MET A 47 -62.55 54.51 24.79
N VAL A 48 -61.96 55.31 25.68
CA VAL A 48 -60.51 55.51 25.74
C VAL A 48 -59.78 54.20 26.09
N THR A 49 -60.27 53.42 27.05
CA THR A 49 -59.68 52.11 27.40
C THR A 49 -59.74 51.13 26.23
N LEU A 50 -60.87 51.07 25.50
CA LEU A 50 -60.98 50.23 24.31
C LEU A 50 -60.02 50.68 23.20
N GLN A 51 -59.86 51.99 22.98
CA GLN A 51 -58.86 52.52 22.06
C GLN A 51 -57.45 52.09 22.43
N GLN A 52 -57.11 52.12 23.72
CA GLN A 52 -55.79 51.71 24.19
C GLN A 52 -55.56 50.20 24.06
N ASN A 53 -56.56 49.37 24.35
CA ASN A 53 -56.49 47.94 24.12
C ASN A 53 -56.31 47.61 22.63
N MET A 54 -57.02 48.31 21.75
CA MET A 54 -56.84 48.17 20.30
C MET A 54 -55.42 48.55 19.85
N ALA A 55 -54.86 49.63 20.39
CA ALA A 55 -53.49 50.04 20.10
C ALA A 55 -52.45 48.99 20.56
N ASN A 56 -52.63 48.42 21.76
CA ASN A 56 -51.73 47.37 22.28
C ASN A 56 -51.78 46.09 21.44
N MET A 57 -52.97 45.68 20.99
CA MET A 57 -53.11 44.54 20.09
C MET A 57 -52.43 44.78 18.74
N GLN A 58 -52.55 45.99 18.19
CA GLN A 58 -51.88 46.37 16.94
C GLN A 58 -50.36 46.28 17.08
N GLN A 59 -49.79 46.75 18.19
CA GLN A 59 -48.36 46.65 18.45
C GLN A 59 -47.90 45.19 18.58
N THR A 60 -48.67 44.36 19.28
CA THR A 60 -48.36 42.93 19.43
C THR A 60 -48.37 42.21 18.08
N ILE A 61 -49.36 42.52 17.22
CA ILE A 61 -49.44 41.97 15.86
C ILE A 61 -48.23 42.40 15.03
N ALA A 62 -47.80 43.66 15.14
CA ALA A 62 -46.62 44.15 14.42
C ALA A 62 -45.34 43.39 14.84
N THR A 63 -45.13 43.19 16.14
CA THR A 63 -43.98 42.40 16.63
C THR A 63 -44.03 40.94 16.19
N ILE A 64 -45.21 40.32 16.16
CA ILE A 64 -45.37 38.95 15.65
C ILE A 64 -45.01 38.89 14.15
N GLN A 65 -45.47 39.86 13.36
CA GLN A 65 -45.16 39.94 11.93
C GLN A 65 -43.65 40.09 11.67
N GLU A 66 -42.96 40.94 12.45
CA GLU A 66 -41.51 41.08 12.38
C GLU A 66 -40.79 39.77 12.73
N THR A 67 -41.24 39.10 13.79
CA THR A 67 -40.64 37.82 14.22
C THR A 67 -40.81 36.74 13.17
N ILE A 68 -42.00 36.61 12.56
CA ILE A 68 -42.26 35.67 11.46
C ILE A 68 -41.36 35.97 10.26
N THR A 69 -41.23 37.25 9.90
CA THR A 69 -40.35 37.67 8.79
C THR A 69 -38.90 37.28 9.06
N LEU A 70 -38.42 37.49 10.29
CA LEU A 70 -37.08 37.10 10.71
C LEU A 70 -36.88 35.58 10.69
N MET A 71 -37.87 34.81 11.14
CA MET A 71 -37.83 33.35 11.09
C MET A 71 -37.76 32.85 9.64
N GLN A 72 -38.58 33.39 8.75
CA GLN A 72 -38.57 33.04 7.33
C GLN A 72 -37.23 33.35 6.67
N ALA A 73 -36.55 34.43 7.06
CA ALA A 73 -35.24 34.79 6.54
C ALA A 73 -34.10 33.88 7.02
N ASN A 74 -34.24 33.22 8.18
CA ASN A 74 -33.17 32.47 8.83
C ASN A 74 -33.35 30.94 8.78
N MET A 75 -34.52 30.44 8.39
CA MET A 75 -34.75 29.00 8.24
C MET A 75 -34.15 28.49 6.93
N ALA A 76 -33.43 27.37 7.00
CA ALA A 76 -33.03 26.63 5.81
C ALA A 76 -34.28 26.11 5.07
N THR A 77 -34.27 26.26 3.76
CA THR A 77 -35.28 25.75 2.84
C THR A 77 -34.95 24.32 2.41
N LYS A 78 -35.91 23.68 1.73
CA LYS A 78 -35.66 22.37 1.12
C LYS A 78 -34.59 22.43 0.03
N ASP A 79 -34.46 23.55 -0.65
CA ASP A 79 -33.48 23.73 -1.72
C ASP A 79 -32.06 23.89 -1.15
N ASP A 80 -31.93 24.49 0.04
CA ASP A 80 -30.65 24.58 0.76
C ASP A 80 -30.12 23.19 1.10
N ILE A 81 -30.99 22.31 1.61
CA ILE A 81 -30.60 20.94 2.02
C ILE A 81 -30.48 19.98 0.84
N ALA A 82 -31.17 20.22 -0.28
CA ALA A 82 -31.13 19.34 -1.45
C ALA A 82 -29.73 19.28 -2.10
N ASN A 83 -28.94 20.34 -1.96
CA ASN A 83 -27.58 20.42 -2.50
C ASN A 83 -26.50 20.03 -1.48
N MET A 84 -26.87 19.67 -0.25
CA MET A 84 -25.91 19.20 0.75
C MET A 84 -25.56 17.74 0.49
N ALA A 85 -24.26 17.41 0.57
CA ALA A 85 -23.82 16.03 0.56
C ALA A 85 -24.43 15.26 1.74
N THR A 86 -24.97 14.09 1.46
CA THR A 86 -25.53 13.18 2.45
C THR A 86 -24.43 12.29 3.04
N LYS A 87 -24.73 11.62 4.14
CA LYS A 87 -23.81 10.61 4.70
C LYS A 87 -23.58 9.46 3.74
N ASP A 88 -24.57 9.12 2.92
CA ASP A 88 -24.47 8.04 1.94
C ASP A 88 -23.52 8.41 0.79
N ASP A 89 -23.46 9.68 0.40
CA ASP A 89 -22.50 10.19 -0.60
C ASP A 89 -21.05 10.01 -0.12
N LEU A 90 -20.82 10.21 1.19
CA LEU A 90 -19.49 10.12 1.80
C LEU A 90 -19.08 8.69 2.18
N ALA A 91 -20.03 7.75 2.25
CA ALA A 91 -19.79 6.40 2.77
C ALA A 91 -18.77 5.58 1.98
N ARG A 92 -18.50 5.95 0.72
CA ARG A 92 -17.51 5.28 -0.15
C ARG A 92 -16.29 6.14 -0.48
N MET A 93 -16.15 7.30 0.13
CA MET A 93 -14.96 8.13 -0.09
C MET A 93 -13.75 7.50 0.59
N ALA A 94 -12.72 7.21 -0.19
CA ALA A 94 -11.42 6.86 0.35
C ALA A 94 -10.82 8.07 1.09
N THR A 95 -10.24 7.78 2.24
CA THR A 95 -9.49 8.74 3.05
C THR A 95 -8.03 8.80 2.60
N LYS A 96 -7.30 9.79 3.10
CA LYS A 96 -5.84 9.87 2.87
C LYS A 96 -5.10 8.69 3.48
N ASP A 97 -5.62 8.14 4.58
CA ASP A 97 -5.02 6.99 5.26
C ASP A 97 -5.16 5.71 4.42
N ASP A 98 -6.28 5.55 3.72
CA ASP A 98 -6.51 4.40 2.82
C ASP A 98 -5.46 4.31 1.70
N ILE A 99 -4.94 5.46 1.25
CA ILE A 99 -3.98 5.54 0.14
C ILE A 99 -2.53 5.76 0.60
N ALA A 100 -2.27 5.91 1.89
CA ALA A 100 -0.96 6.31 2.43
C ALA A 100 0.18 5.33 2.07
N ASN A 101 -0.15 4.04 1.89
CA ASN A 101 0.81 2.98 1.59
C ASN A 101 0.64 2.40 0.18
N MET A 102 -0.12 3.07 -0.70
CA MET A 102 -0.25 2.62 -2.08
C MET A 102 1.07 2.84 -2.83
N ALA A 103 1.57 1.78 -3.46
CA ALA A 103 2.72 1.88 -4.35
C ALA A 103 2.40 2.84 -5.50
N THR A 104 3.40 3.63 -5.87
CA THR A 104 3.31 4.59 -6.97
C THR A 104 3.83 3.97 -8.27
N LYS A 105 3.55 4.64 -9.38
CA LYS A 105 4.16 4.27 -10.68
C LYS A 105 5.69 4.40 -10.64
N ASP A 106 6.24 5.30 -9.82
CA ASP A 106 7.68 5.47 -9.68
C ASP A 106 8.32 4.28 -8.94
N ASP A 107 7.61 3.68 -7.98
CA ASP A 107 8.08 2.46 -7.31
C ASP A 107 8.19 1.30 -8.28
N ILE A 108 7.22 1.18 -9.21
CA ILE A 108 7.26 0.20 -10.29
C ILE A 108 8.41 0.50 -11.26
N ALA A 109 8.59 1.75 -11.69
CA ALA A 109 9.67 2.14 -12.58
C ALA A 109 11.07 1.85 -12.00
N LYS A 110 11.26 2.02 -10.68
CA LYS A 110 12.50 1.62 -9.99
C LYS A 110 12.74 0.11 -10.04
N LEU A 111 11.68 -0.70 -9.92
CA LEU A 111 11.77 -2.15 -10.06
C LEU A 111 12.13 -2.54 -11.50
N ASP A 112 11.53 -1.90 -12.50
CA ASP A 112 11.85 -2.14 -13.91
C ASP A 112 13.33 -1.87 -14.20
N VAL A 113 13.86 -0.73 -13.76
CA VAL A 113 15.30 -0.42 -13.90
C VAL A 113 16.18 -1.45 -13.19
N LYS A 114 15.76 -1.96 -12.02
CA LYS A 114 16.51 -3.00 -11.31
C LYS A 114 16.49 -4.33 -12.06
N ILE A 115 15.37 -4.67 -12.70
CA ILE A 115 15.22 -5.87 -13.53
C ILE A 115 16.10 -5.76 -14.77
N GLU A 116 16.10 -4.63 -15.48
CA GLU A 116 16.96 -4.42 -16.65
C GLU A 116 18.46 -4.55 -16.31
N ASN A 117 18.87 -4.01 -15.17
CA ASN A 117 20.24 -4.16 -14.68
C ASN A 117 20.58 -5.63 -14.34
N LEU A 118 19.63 -6.40 -13.82
CA LEU A 118 19.81 -7.83 -13.58
C LEU A 118 19.89 -8.62 -14.89
N ASN A 119 19.03 -8.32 -15.87
CA ASN A 119 19.06 -8.94 -17.20
C ASN A 119 20.42 -8.74 -17.86
N THR A 120 20.92 -7.50 -17.87
CA THR A 120 22.27 -7.19 -18.40
C THR A 120 23.37 -7.98 -17.69
N LYS A 121 23.27 -8.18 -16.37
CA LYS A 121 24.25 -8.98 -15.62
C LYS A 121 24.18 -10.46 -15.98
N VAL A 122 22.98 -11.01 -16.19
CA VAL A 122 22.76 -12.40 -16.60
C VAL A 122 23.33 -12.63 -18.01
N GLU A 123 23.04 -11.75 -18.96
CA GLU A 123 23.61 -11.83 -20.32
C GLU A 123 25.14 -11.83 -20.31
N ASN A 124 25.75 -10.96 -19.48
CA ASN A 124 27.20 -10.94 -19.32
C ASN A 124 27.76 -12.24 -18.70
N LEU A 125 27.01 -12.88 -17.80
CA LEU A 125 27.38 -14.18 -17.26
C LEU A 125 27.28 -15.27 -18.31
N ASP A 126 26.24 -15.28 -19.14
CA ASP A 126 26.08 -16.24 -20.23
C ASP A 126 27.25 -16.16 -21.22
N VAL A 127 27.66 -14.94 -21.61
CA VAL A 127 28.86 -14.75 -22.45
C VAL A 127 30.12 -15.30 -21.79
N ARG A 128 30.29 -15.10 -20.47
CA ARG A 128 31.46 -15.61 -19.74
C ARG A 128 31.46 -17.12 -19.65
N VAL A 129 30.29 -17.75 -19.44
CA VAL A 129 30.15 -19.21 -19.40
C VAL A 129 30.47 -19.81 -20.77
N ASN A 130 29.91 -19.28 -21.85
CA ASN A 130 30.23 -19.74 -23.21
C ASN A 130 31.74 -19.65 -23.53
N ASN A 131 32.41 -18.59 -23.07
CA ASN A 131 33.86 -18.47 -23.22
C ASN A 131 34.64 -19.48 -22.37
N LEU A 132 34.13 -19.87 -21.20
CA LEU A 132 34.74 -20.92 -20.38
C LEU A 132 34.56 -22.28 -21.04
N ASP A 133 33.37 -22.59 -21.56
CA ASP A 133 33.09 -23.85 -22.26
C ASP A 133 34.04 -24.03 -23.45
N ALA A 134 34.19 -23.00 -24.31
CA ALA A 134 35.13 -23.05 -25.43
C ALA A 134 36.60 -23.24 -24.99
N ARG A 135 36.99 -22.67 -23.83
CA ARG A 135 38.33 -22.87 -23.28
C ARG A 135 38.52 -24.29 -22.74
N VAL A 136 37.49 -24.87 -22.14
CA VAL A 136 37.50 -26.25 -21.64
C VAL A 136 37.61 -27.23 -22.81
N GLU A 137 36.79 -27.08 -23.85
CA GLU A 137 36.91 -27.90 -25.08
C GLU A 137 38.31 -27.84 -25.70
N LYS A 138 38.91 -26.65 -25.73
CA LYS A 138 40.30 -26.47 -26.20
C LYS A 138 41.33 -27.13 -25.28
N LEU A 139 41.08 -27.21 -23.98
CA LEU A 139 41.95 -27.93 -23.05
C LEU A 139 41.79 -29.43 -23.23
N ASP A 140 40.57 -29.94 -23.39
CA ASP A 140 40.29 -31.35 -23.61
C ASP A 140 41.01 -31.86 -24.88
N THR A 141 40.87 -31.14 -26.00
CA THR A 141 41.58 -31.48 -27.25
C THR A 141 43.10 -31.48 -27.09
N LYS A 142 43.67 -30.54 -26.33
CA LYS A 142 45.12 -30.52 -26.04
C LYS A 142 45.55 -31.68 -25.16
N ILE A 143 44.75 -32.05 -24.16
CA ILE A 143 45.02 -33.18 -23.28
C ILE A 143 45.00 -34.49 -24.09
N ASP A 144 44.03 -34.67 -24.99
CA ASP A 144 43.96 -35.83 -25.86
C ASP A 144 45.18 -35.93 -26.79
N ALA A 145 45.59 -34.81 -27.40
CA ALA A 145 46.79 -34.77 -28.25
C ALA A 145 48.05 -35.18 -27.48
N VAL A 146 48.28 -34.59 -26.29
CA VAL A 146 49.42 -34.92 -25.43
C VAL A 146 49.39 -36.39 -25.00
N LYS A 147 48.21 -36.92 -24.66
CA LYS A 147 48.01 -38.32 -24.29
C LYS A 147 48.37 -39.27 -25.43
N ASP A 148 48.02 -38.93 -26.66
CA ASP A 148 48.32 -39.74 -27.84
C ASP A 148 49.81 -39.67 -28.24
N GLU A 149 50.44 -38.49 -28.14
CA GLU A 149 51.89 -38.33 -28.29
C GLU A 149 52.66 -39.19 -27.27
N LEU A 150 52.29 -39.10 -25.99
CA LEU A 150 52.90 -39.91 -24.93
C LEU A 150 52.72 -41.41 -25.15
N LYS A 151 51.54 -41.86 -25.59
CA LYS A 151 51.33 -43.28 -25.95
C LYS A 151 52.25 -43.72 -27.09
N ALA A 152 52.43 -42.88 -28.11
CA ALA A 152 53.30 -43.17 -29.23
C ALA A 152 54.77 -43.26 -28.79
N ASP A 153 55.23 -42.32 -27.96
CA ASP A 153 56.58 -42.32 -27.41
C ASP A 153 56.85 -43.56 -26.54
N ILE A 154 55.89 -43.96 -25.70
CA ILE A 154 55.98 -45.20 -24.89
C ILE A 154 56.11 -46.42 -25.81
N ALA A 155 55.26 -46.54 -26.85
CA ALA A 155 55.33 -47.67 -27.78
C ALA A 155 56.67 -47.73 -28.53
N GLN A 156 57.24 -46.57 -28.90
CA GLN A 156 58.58 -46.52 -29.51
C GLN A 156 59.67 -46.94 -28.52
N LEU A 157 59.55 -46.55 -27.25
CA LEU A 157 60.49 -46.95 -26.21
C LEU A 157 60.42 -48.47 -25.97
N ASP A 158 59.22 -49.03 -25.86
CA ASP A 158 59.00 -50.48 -25.71
C ASP A 158 59.66 -51.25 -26.86
N ALA A 159 59.46 -50.81 -28.11
CA ALA A 159 60.09 -51.43 -29.28
C ALA A 159 61.63 -51.37 -29.26
N LYS A 160 62.22 -50.24 -28.81
CA LYS A 160 63.67 -50.15 -28.62
C LYS A 160 64.18 -51.08 -27.52
N VAL A 161 63.45 -51.18 -26.41
CA VAL A 161 63.79 -52.08 -25.31
C VAL A 161 63.78 -53.54 -25.78
N GLU A 162 62.74 -53.96 -26.51
CA GLU A 162 62.68 -55.30 -27.11
C GLU A 162 63.82 -55.55 -28.10
N HIS A 163 64.15 -54.57 -28.95
CA HIS A 163 65.26 -54.67 -29.89
C HIS A 163 66.61 -54.90 -29.20
N TYR A 164 66.91 -54.11 -28.16
CA TYR A 164 68.14 -54.28 -27.38
C TYR A 164 68.18 -55.62 -26.65
N ALA A 165 67.07 -56.07 -26.08
CA ALA A 165 66.97 -57.39 -25.44
C ALA A 165 67.27 -58.51 -26.44
N ASN A 166 66.72 -58.43 -27.65
CA ASN A 166 66.97 -59.42 -28.72
C ASN A 166 68.43 -59.44 -29.19
N ILE A 167 69.05 -58.28 -29.41
CA ILE A 167 70.48 -58.20 -29.77
C ILE A 167 71.35 -58.82 -28.67
N GLN A 168 71.13 -58.43 -27.41
CA GLN A 168 71.90 -58.95 -26.30
C GLN A 168 71.74 -60.48 -26.16
N GLN A 169 70.52 -60.99 -26.33
CA GLN A 169 70.25 -62.44 -26.32
C GLN A 169 71.00 -63.16 -27.47
N GLN A 170 71.04 -62.56 -28.67
CA GLN A 170 71.76 -63.09 -29.81
C GLN A 170 73.28 -63.08 -29.59
N ASP A 171 73.83 -61.99 -29.05
CA ASP A 171 75.26 -61.88 -28.73
C ASP A 171 75.69 -62.92 -27.70
N VAL A 172 74.89 -63.10 -26.64
CA VAL A 172 75.12 -64.15 -25.62
C VAL A 172 75.11 -65.54 -26.27
N TYR A 173 74.13 -65.82 -27.15
CA TYR A 173 74.07 -67.10 -27.86
C TYR A 173 75.30 -67.32 -28.76
N HIS A 174 75.74 -66.29 -29.48
CA HIS A 174 76.93 -66.36 -30.34
C HIS A 174 78.20 -66.63 -29.53
N LEU A 175 78.40 -65.93 -28.40
CA LEU A 175 79.53 -66.14 -27.50
C LEU A 175 79.54 -67.56 -26.90
N LEU A 176 78.38 -68.05 -26.42
CA LEU A 176 78.25 -69.42 -25.92
C LEU A 176 78.63 -70.47 -26.99
N ARG A 177 78.19 -70.28 -28.24
CA ARG A 177 78.54 -71.17 -29.35
C ARG A 177 80.04 -71.15 -29.67
N LEU A 178 80.65 -69.96 -29.72
CA LEU A 178 82.09 -69.82 -29.93
C LEU A 178 82.89 -70.50 -28.81
N MET A 179 82.45 -70.38 -27.55
CA MET A 179 83.06 -71.08 -26.43
C MET A 179 82.92 -72.60 -26.57
N ASN A 180 81.74 -73.10 -26.96
CA ASN A 180 81.54 -74.53 -27.15
C ASN A 180 82.48 -75.08 -28.23
N ASN A 181 82.58 -74.41 -29.38
CA ASN A 181 83.50 -74.81 -30.44
C ASN A 181 84.96 -74.83 -29.97
N LYS A 182 85.40 -73.81 -29.21
CA LYS A 182 86.76 -73.78 -28.63
C LYS A 182 86.99 -74.89 -27.61
N LEU A 183 85.96 -75.27 -26.83
CA LEU A 183 86.03 -76.39 -25.90
C LEU A 183 86.13 -77.72 -26.66
N ASP A 184 85.38 -77.88 -27.75
CA ASP A 184 85.45 -79.05 -28.63
C ASP A 184 86.86 -79.18 -29.25
N ASP A 185 87.43 -78.07 -29.76
CA ASP A 185 88.80 -78.04 -30.29
C ASP A 185 89.84 -78.40 -29.21
N LEU A 186 89.69 -77.88 -27.99
CA LEU A 186 90.57 -78.22 -26.86
C LEU A 186 90.46 -79.69 -26.47
N TYR A 187 89.25 -80.25 -26.49
CA TYR A 187 89.01 -81.66 -26.20
C TYR A 187 89.74 -82.56 -27.21
N GLU A 188 89.61 -82.29 -28.51
CA GLU A 188 90.33 -83.04 -29.55
C GLU A 188 91.86 -82.88 -29.44
N ASN A 189 92.35 -81.67 -29.13
CA ASN A 189 93.78 -81.45 -28.89
C ASN A 189 94.31 -82.25 -27.69
N ILE A 190 93.59 -82.25 -26.55
CA ILE A 190 93.97 -83.02 -25.35
C ILE A 190 93.95 -84.52 -25.66
N LYS A 191 92.93 -85.01 -26.38
CA LYS A 191 92.82 -86.41 -26.81
C LYS A 191 94.01 -86.80 -27.68
N SER A 192 94.36 -85.99 -28.68
CA SER A 192 95.53 -86.21 -29.54
C SER A 192 96.85 -86.24 -28.75
N VAL A 193 97.04 -85.32 -27.80
CA VAL A 193 98.21 -85.33 -26.90
C VAL A 193 98.25 -86.61 -26.07
N ALA A 194 97.12 -87.05 -25.51
CA ALA A 194 97.02 -88.28 -24.73
C ALA A 194 97.34 -89.54 -25.57
N GLU A 195 96.92 -89.57 -26.84
CA GLU A 195 97.26 -90.63 -27.79
C GLU A 195 98.78 -90.66 -28.08
N ILE A 196 99.40 -89.49 -28.33
CA ILE A 196 100.86 -89.38 -28.58
C ILE A 196 101.68 -89.76 -27.35
N THR A 197 101.31 -89.26 -26.16
CA THR A 197 102.05 -89.58 -24.93
C THR A 197 101.88 -91.06 -24.55
N GLY A 198 100.70 -91.64 -24.79
CA GLY A 198 100.47 -93.07 -24.65
C GLY A 198 101.34 -93.93 -25.59
N ASP A 199 101.46 -93.55 -26.87
CA ASP A 199 102.37 -94.21 -27.82
C ASP A 199 103.83 -94.10 -27.39
N HIS A 200 104.26 -92.91 -26.96
CA HIS A 200 105.60 -92.70 -26.42
C HIS A 200 105.86 -93.55 -25.17
N GLU A 201 104.91 -93.65 -24.24
CA GLU A 201 105.04 -94.47 -23.06
C GLU A 201 105.15 -95.96 -23.41
N MET A 202 104.37 -96.44 -24.37
CA MET A 202 104.47 -97.81 -24.88
C MET A 202 105.85 -98.08 -25.49
N ARG A 203 106.35 -97.19 -26.34
CA ARG A 203 107.68 -97.27 -26.96
C ARG A 203 108.81 -97.28 -25.94
N ILE A 204 108.73 -96.44 -24.90
CA ILE A 204 109.72 -96.40 -23.81
C ILE A 204 109.74 -97.71 -23.03
N ARG A 205 108.59 -98.33 -22.75
CA ARG A 205 108.53 -99.62 -22.03
C ARG A 205 109.07 -100.81 -22.85
N THR A 206 109.18 -100.69 -24.16
CA THR A 206 109.70 -101.73 -25.06
C THR A 206 111.20 -101.62 -25.38
N LEU A 207 111.88 -100.59 -24.89
CA LEU A 207 113.34 -100.41 -24.95
C LEU A 207 114.02 -101.00 -23.71
#